data_AF-A0A9P6XNL6-F1
#
_entry.id   AF-A0A9P6XNL6-F1
#
_cell.length_a   1.000
_cell.length_b   1.000
_cell.length_c   1.000
_cell.angle_alpha   90.00
_cell.angle_beta   90.00
_cell.angle_gamma   90.00
#
_symmetry.space_group_name_H-M   'P 1'
#
loop_
_entity.id
_entity.type
_entity.pdbx_description
1 polymer ?
#
loop_
_entity_poly.entity_id
_entity_poly.type
_entity_poly.pdbx_seq_one_letter_code
_entity_poly.pdbx_strand_id
1 'polypeptide(L)'
;MATVLRNARILAGDEFRDDLAVVIEDGRISALLPDAAPQIGQAAEQVDLGVGWLLPGFIDVQVNGGGGALRTGVSAPPRCCRR
;
A
#
# COMPACT_ATOMS: atom_id res chain seq x y z
N MET A 1 3.39 -18.19 -6.52
CA MET A 1 3.41 -17.54 -7.85
C MET A 1 3.80 -16.10 -7.62
N ALA A 2 4.83 -15.60 -8.31
CA ALA A 2 5.37 -14.28 -8.03
C ALA A 2 4.61 -13.18 -8.78
N THR A 3 4.23 -12.13 -8.06
CA THR A 3 3.72 -10.86 -8.61
C THR A 3 4.79 -9.79 -8.43
N VAL A 4 5.09 -9.02 -9.47
CA VAL A 4 6.05 -7.90 -9.39
C VAL A 4 5.34 -6.57 -9.57
N LEU A 5 5.54 -5.66 -8.62
CA LEU A 5 5.12 -4.26 -8.72
C LEU A 5 6.28 -3.41 -9.22
N ARG A 6 6.09 -2.65 -10.29
CA ARG A 6 7.17 -1.94 -10.97
C ARG A 6 6.77 -0.57 -11.48
N ASN A 7 7.78 0.20 -11.94
CA ASN A 7 7.63 1.57 -12.43
C ASN A 7 6.92 2.43 -11.36
N ALA A 8 7.64 2.68 -10.26
CA ALA A 8 7.12 3.41 -9.12
C ALA A 8 8.25 4.11 -8.38
N ARG A 9 7.91 5.18 -7.65
CA ARG A 9 8.77 5.74 -6.61
C ARG A 9 8.52 4.98 -5.31
N ILE A 10 9.43 4.09 -4.97
CA ILE A 10 9.32 3.17 -3.83
C ILE A 10 10.00 3.77 -2.62
N LEU A 11 9.30 3.86 -1.48
CA LEU A 11 9.95 4.12 -0.20
C LEU A 11 10.66 2.83 0.27
N ALA A 12 11.97 2.79 0.16
CA ALA A 12 12.81 1.65 0.53
C ALA A 12 13.72 2.05 1.70
N GLY A 13 13.36 1.61 2.91
CA GLY A 13 13.97 2.12 4.13
C GLY A 13 13.59 3.59 4.34
N ASP A 14 14.59 4.46 4.39
CA ASP A 14 14.41 5.90 4.65
C ASP A 14 14.49 6.77 3.37
N GLU A 15 14.62 6.15 2.19
CA GLU A 15 14.81 6.86 0.92
C GLU A 15 13.77 6.45 -0.14
N PHE A 16 13.49 7.36 -1.06
CA PHE A 16 12.70 7.06 -2.26
C PHE A 16 13.61 6.65 -3.42
N ARG A 17 13.27 5.53 -4.04
CA ARG A 17 14.01 4.91 -5.15
C ARG A 17 13.06 4.65 -6.32
N ASP A 18 13.46 5.03 -7.53
CA ASP A 18 12.70 4.83 -8.77
C ASP A 18 13.35 3.79 -9.70
N ASP A 19 14.42 3.14 -9.26
CA ASP A 19 15.18 2.13 -9.99
C ASP A 19 14.89 0.69 -9.51
N LEU A 20 13.91 0.51 -8.62
CA LEU A 20 13.57 -0.76 -7.99
C LEU A 20 12.18 -1.28 -8.39
N ALA A 21 11.97 -2.58 -8.18
CA ALA A 21 10.70 -3.28 -8.25
C ALA A 21 10.49 -4.14 -6.99
N VAL A 22 9.23 -4.32 -6.59
CA VAL A 22 8.85 -5.15 -5.43
C VAL A 22 8.38 -6.51 -5.90
N VAL A 23 9.01 -7.58 -5.43
CA VAL A 23 8.60 -8.96 -5.69
C VAL A 23 7.76 -9.48 -4.53
N ILE A 24 6.57 -10.00 -4.84
CA ILE A 24 5.62 -10.54 -3.89
C ILE A 24 5.41 -12.02 -4.18
N GLU A 25 5.65 -12.87 -3.18
CA GLU A 25 5.42 -14.31 -3.22
C GLU A 25 4.68 -14.74 -1.95
N ASP A 26 3.65 -15.56 -2.11
CA ASP A 26 2.86 -16.13 -1.02
C ASP A 26 2.38 -15.08 0.01
N GLY A 27 1.96 -13.91 -0.50
CA GLY A 27 1.45 -12.80 0.30
C GLY A 27 2.52 -12.02 1.06
N ARG A 28 3.81 -12.22 0.76
CA ARG A 28 4.94 -11.52 1.40
C ARG A 28 5.82 -10.85 0.36
N ILE A 29 6.45 -9.73 0.74
CA ILE A 29 7.53 -9.16 -0.05
C ILE A 29 8.73 -10.10 0.07
N SER A 30 9.11 -10.76 -1.02
CA SER A 30 10.24 -11.71 -1.03
C SER A 30 11.56 -11.06 -1.44
N ALA A 31 11.52 -10.00 -2.25
CA ALA A 31 12.70 -9.23 -2.64
C ALA A 31 12.38 -7.80 -3.10
N LEU A 32 13.38 -6.94 -3.00
CA LEU A 32 13.51 -5.72 -3.82
C LEU A 32 14.61 -5.97 -4.84
N LEU A 33 14.31 -5.82 -6.12
CA LEU A 33 15.26 -6.01 -7.22
C LEU A 33 15.35 -4.72 -8.05
N PRO A 34 16.47 -4.47 -8.75
CA PRO A 34 16.50 -3.45 -9.78
C PRO A 34 15.35 -3.66 -10.79
N ASP A 35 14.64 -2.63 -11.22
CA ASP A 35 13.49 -2.78 -12.14
C ASP A 35 13.89 -3.40 -13.50
N ALA A 36 15.15 -3.20 -13.89
CA ALA A 36 15.73 -3.81 -15.09
C ALA A 36 16.27 -5.24 -14.88
N ALA A 37 16.06 -5.84 -13.70
CA ALA A 37 16.61 -7.17 -13.38
C ALA A 37 15.97 -8.26 -14.27
N PRO A 38 16.77 -9.10 -14.96
CA PRO A 38 16.26 -10.14 -15.86
C PRO A 38 15.28 -11.13 -15.21
N GLN A 39 15.43 -11.35 -13.91
CA GLN A 39 14.61 -12.26 -13.11
C GLN A 39 13.14 -11.81 -13.05
N ILE A 40 12.88 -10.50 -13.14
CA ILE A 40 11.52 -9.93 -13.16
C ILE A 40 10.74 -10.41 -14.38
N GLY A 41 11.41 -10.60 -15.52
CA GLY A 41 10.77 -11.05 -16.76
C GLY A 41 10.13 -12.44 -16.66
N GLN A 42 10.49 -13.23 -15.64
CA GLN A 42 9.92 -14.55 -15.37
C GLN A 42 8.76 -14.52 -14.36
N ALA A 43 8.47 -13.35 -13.79
CA ALA A 43 7.34 -13.19 -12.89
C ALA A 43 6.03 -13.51 -13.61
N ALA A 44 5.16 -14.23 -12.92
CA ALA A 44 3.94 -14.71 -13.52
C ALA A 44 2.88 -13.60 -13.65
N GLU A 45 3.03 -12.53 -12.86
CA GLU A 45 2.28 -11.28 -12.97
C GLU A 45 3.23 -10.09 -12.81
N GLN A 46 3.03 -9.07 -13.63
CA GLN A 46 3.73 -7.79 -13.52
C GLN A 46 2.68 -6.66 -13.52
N VAL A 47 2.74 -5.79 -12.53
CA VAL A 47 1.84 -4.64 -12.36
C VAL A 47 2.65 -3.37 -12.56
N ASP A 48 2.36 -2.65 -13.63
CA ASP A 48 2.91 -1.32 -13.90
C ASP A 48 2.15 -0.27 -13.10
N LEU A 49 2.85 0.41 -12.20
CA LEU A 49 2.31 1.48 -11.34
C LEU A 49 2.57 2.88 -11.92
N GLY A 50 3.17 2.99 -13.11
CA GLY A 50 3.45 4.23 -13.82
C GLY A 50 4.54 5.09 -13.18
N VAL A 51 4.20 6.31 -12.77
CA VAL A 51 5.09 7.17 -11.96
C VAL A 51 4.51 7.40 -10.57
N GLY A 52 3.67 6.46 -10.12
CA GLY A 52 3.02 6.47 -8.82
C GLY A 52 4.02 6.24 -7.68
N TRP A 53 3.50 6.36 -6.45
CA TRP A 53 4.28 6.10 -5.25
C TRP A 53 3.88 4.76 -4.67
N LEU A 54 4.88 3.97 -4.28
CA LEU A 54 4.67 2.73 -3.55
C LEU A 54 5.30 2.85 -2.16
N LEU A 55 4.45 2.79 -1.14
CA LEU A 55 4.84 2.91 0.25
C LEU A 55 4.37 1.68 1.03
N PRO A 56 4.99 1.38 2.18
CA PRO A 56 4.36 0.53 3.17
C PRO A 56 2.94 1.04 3.47
N GLY A 57 2.00 0.10 3.66
CA GLY A 57 0.65 0.45 4.07
C GLY A 57 0.67 1.24 5.38
N PHE A 58 -0.08 2.34 5.44
CA PHE A 58 -0.13 3.16 6.64
C PHE A 58 -0.79 2.42 7.81
N ILE A 59 -0.26 2.63 9.00
CA ILE A 59 -0.80 2.10 10.24
C ILE A 59 -1.54 3.24 10.94
N ASP A 60 -2.87 3.16 10.94
CA ASP A 60 -3.71 4.04 11.75
C ASP A 60 -3.89 3.43 13.15
N VAL A 61 -3.24 4.02 14.14
CA VAL A 61 -3.29 3.54 15.54
C VAL A 61 -4.58 3.95 16.27
N GLN A 62 -5.39 4.87 15.71
CA GLN A 62 -6.63 5.31 16.31
C GLN A 62 -7.79 5.36 15.30
N VAL A 63 -8.48 4.23 15.14
CA VAL A 63 -9.68 4.17 14.31
C VAL A 63 -10.97 4.25 15.15
N ASN A 64 -11.71 5.35 14.98
CA ASN A 64 -13.07 5.54 15.53
C ASN A 64 -14.17 5.25 14.50
N GLY A 65 -13.84 5.18 13.21
CA GLY A 65 -14.81 5.00 12.12
C GLY A 65 -14.13 5.06 10.75
N GLY A 66 -14.87 4.66 9.72
CA GLY A 66 -14.41 4.59 8.33
C GLY A 66 -15.54 4.12 7.41
N GLY A 67 -15.49 4.48 6.13
CA GLY A 67 -16.49 4.04 5.14
C GLY A 67 -17.94 4.48 5.43
N GLY A 68 -18.12 5.60 6.15
CA GLY A 68 -19.45 6.10 6.56
C GLY A 68 -19.99 5.48 7.86
N ALA A 69 -19.26 4.57 8.51
CA ALA A 69 -19.63 3.96 9.79
C ALA A 69 -18.75 4.46 10.94
N LEU A 70 -19.32 4.52 12.15
CA LEU A 70 -18.63 4.87 13.39
C LEU A 70 -18.58 3.65 14.32
N ARG A 71 -17.39 3.36 14.85
CA ARG A 71 -17.13 2.38 15.92
C ARG A 71 -17.10 3.09 17.27
N THR A 72 -18.16 3.80 17.62
CA THR A 72 -18.34 4.37 18.97
C THR A 72 -19.55 3.76 19.64
N GLY A 73 -19.41 3.33 20.89
CA GLY A 73 -20.50 2.77 21.70
C GLY A 73 -21.48 3.79 22.28
N VAL A 74 -21.30 5.08 21.97
CA VAL A 74 -22.26 6.14 22.32
C VAL A 74 -23.16 6.38 21.11
N SER A 75 -24.43 6.03 21.25
CA SER A 75 -25.48 6.66 20.45
C SER A 75 -25.42 8.16 20.76
N ALA A 76 -25.21 9.00 19.74
CA ALA A 76 -25.33 10.44 19.94
C ALA A 76 -26.68 10.72 20.62
N PRO A 77 -26.72 11.41 21.79
CA PRO A 77 -28.00 11.84 22.33
C PRO A 77 -28.69 12.70 21.26
N PRO A 78 -30.02 12.61 21.10
CA PRO A 78 -30.72 13.45 20.14
C PRO A 78 -30.38 14.90 20.46
N ARG A 79 -29.76 15.62 19.50
CA ARG A 79 -29.55 17.05 19.64
C ARG A 79 -30.90 17.75 19.55
N CYS A 80 -31.60 17.80 20.68
CA CYS A 80 -32.56 18.85 20.95
C CYS A 80 -31.75 20.13 21.17
N CYS A 81 -31.57 20.91 20.12
CA CYS A 81 -31.59 22.37 20.15
C CYS A 81 -31.36 22.90 18.74
N ARG A 82 -32.46 23.41 18.18
CA ARG A 82 -32.48 24.42 17.12
C ARG A 82 -31.57 25.59 17.51
N ARG A 83 -30.78 26.09 16.57
CA ARG A 83 -30.89 27.44 16.03
C ARG A 83 -30.41 27.41 14.59
#